data_AF-A0A7C7YTW5-F1
#
_entry.id   AF-A0A7C7YTW5-F1
#
_cell.length_a   1.000
_cell.length_b   1.000
_cell.length_c   1.000
_cell.angle_alpha   90.00
_cell.angle_beta   90.00
_cell.angle_gamma   90.00
#
_symmetry.space_group_name_H-M   'P 1'
#
loop_
_entity.id
_entity.type
_entity.pdbx_description
1 polymer ?
#
loop_
_entity_poly.entity_id
_entity_poly.type
_entity_poly.pdbx_seq_one_letter_code
_entity_poly.pdbx_strand_id
1 'polypeptide(L)'
;MSLLLLSAVSTALLTGPALDDWTVPSATVASLGAERCATCHRGVVKSYTLSGMARALGLIQLGELGDLDPVQDGPAAITYAFAETQGASPWITESWKSGMGAERHTVRRKLPLLFRIGAGILDRSYAARHGRSMWFAPLEVLSTSAHGERHAVLAPGHMMVPGSRFTTPISIECLACHTGALPPETYPHNLLPPEDWQPTGIACVVCHGRAEAHADWRDQELAGEAPAVPDPILRHDNLDLSAQLSMCARCHLQGDARIALKPGLRGISAPGVNHLEEWAVYLPSNSDGDVAFVSQTERMMRSRCFTESLKSRPMTCITCHDPHRSLTVAGESQAVRDACLDCHGESRALARACAMAKEERTGERDCVACHMPKTQVFDVDGVEIRDHFVRIQSASPERGPLRIKHCRDGLLEPVVWPGGDAAALQADFGLQLMAAIIARQSQSAKDLVDFPPGSISKGLPSYHHLRGRLLEELGRMDHARESYERAIALDSDAPETRVNLALMLGALGRVAEGIGILDALLERYPGAEGALRNRAILRLNSGDGAGFAADLMAAQRLLPRASLARALASYYRQLGELGEASAWEDEAGRLEP
;
A
#
# COMPACT_ATOMS: atom_id res chain seq x y z
N MET A 1 21.24 -61.78 -51.43
CA MET A 1 21.66 -60.61 -50.65
C MET A 1 20.69 -59.47 -50.89
N SER A 2 19.68 -59.34 -50.03
CA SER A 2 18.82 -58.15 -49.93
C SER A 2 18.36 -58.06 -48.47
N LEU A 3 18.66 -56.93 -47.82
CA LEU A 3 18.25 -56.56 -46.47
C LEU A 3 17.22 -55.43 -46.59
N LEU A 4 16.09 -55.59 -45.91
CA LEU A 4 15.09 -54.55 -45.65
C LEU A 4 15.50 -53.76 -44.41
N LEU A 5 15.57 -52.43 -44.52
CA LEU A 5 15.71 -51.49 -43.40
C LEU A 5 14.47 -50.58 -43.38
N LEU A 6 13.71 -50.64 -42.28
CA LEU A 6 12.66 -49.69 -41.94
C LEU A 6 13.27 -48.43 -41.29
N SER A 7 12.75 -47.27 -41.69
CA SER A 7 13.08 -45.94 -41.17
C SER A 7 12.47 -45.68 -39.79
N ALA A 8 13.30 -45.25 -38.83
CA ALA A 8 12.88 -44.71 -37.55
C ALA A 8 12.74 -43.17 -37.63
N VAL A 9 11.57 -42.66 -37.28
CA VAL A 9 11.34 -41.23 -37.00
C VAL A 9 11.68 -40.99 -35.53
N SER A 10 12.67 -40.13 -35.28
CA SER A 10 13.15 -39.80 -33.93
C SER A 10 12.41 -38.59 -33.39
N THR A 11 11.59 -38.79 -32.35
CA THR A 11 11.04 -37.73 -31.50
C THR A 11 12.12 -37.28 -30.52
N ALA A 12 12.76 -36.14 -30.80
CA ALA A 12 13.64 -35.47 -29.84
C ALA A 12 12.79 -34.71 -28.80
N LEU A 13 12.56 -35.34 -27.66
CA LEU A 13 12.19 -34.67 -26.41
C LEU A 13 13.37 -33.79 -25.96
N LEU A 14 13.20 -32.48 -26.02
CA LEU A 14 14.10 -31.53 -25.34
C LEU A 14 13.83 -31.62 -23.83
N THR A 15 14.57 -32.48 -23.14
CA THR A 15 14.65 -32.49 -21.68
C THR A 15 15.45 -31.27 -21.23
N GLY A 16 14.76 -30.25 -20.72
CA GLY A 16 15.39 -29.19 -19.92
C GLY A 16 16.01 -29.76 -18.64
N PRO A 17 16.88 -29.01 -17.95
CA PRO A 17 17.54 -29.50 -16.74
C PRO A 17 16.50 -29.90 -15.68
N ALA A 18 16.75 -31.04 -15.03
CA ALA A 18 15.87 -31.62 -14.02
C ALA A 18 15.56 -30.61 -12.90
N LEU A 19 14.27 -30.36 -12.67
CA LEU A 19 13.71 -29.39 -11.71
C LEU A 19 13.78 -29.86 -10.23
N ASP A 20 14.49 -30.96 -9.95
CA ASP A 20 14.28 -31.77 -8.74
C ASP A 20 15.05 -31.32 -7.49
N ASP A 21 16.04 -30.43 -7.57
CA ASP A 21 16.97 -30.20 -6.44
C ASP A 21 16.89 -28.81 -5.77
N TRP A 22 15.73 -28.13 -5.86
CA TRP A 22 15.48 -26.92 -5.08
C TRP A 22 14.35 -27.17 -4.08
N THR A 23 14.70 -27.27 -2.80
CA THR A 23 13.74 -27.28 -1.69
C THR A 23 13.14 -25.88 -1.54
N VAL A 24 11.83 -25.76 -1.74
CA VAL A 24 11.11 -24.52 -1.43
C VAL A 24 11.09 -24.38 0.09
N PRO A 25 11.41 -23.21 0.67
CA PRO A 25 11.25 -23.03 2.10
C PRO A 25 9.81 -23.29 2.49
N SER A 26 9.56 -24.34 3.28
CA SER A 26 8.22 -24.71 3.77
C SER A 26 7.50 -23.51 4.41
N ALA A 27 8.26 -22.61 5.04
CA ALA A 27 7.74 -21.41 5.68
C ALA A 27 7.06 -20.43 4.69
N THR A 28 7.57 -20.27 3.47
CA THR A 28 6.96 -19.36 2.48
C THR A 28 5.71 -19.97 1.87
N VAL A 29 5.71 -21.29 1.62
CA VAL A 29 4.51 -22.00 1.15
C VAL A 29 3.40 -21.91 2.19
N ALA A 30 3.72 -22.15 3.46
CA ALA A 30 2.78 -22.04 4.56
C ALA A 30 2.28 -20.61 4.77
N SER A 31 3.17 -19.62 4.66
CA SER A 31 2.79 -18.21 4.75
C SER A 31 1.82 -17.77 3.64
N LEU A 32 1.77 -18.45 2.49
CA LEU A 32 0.81 -18.14 1.43
C LEU A 32 -0.47 -18.98 1.51
N GLY A 33 -0.57 -19.93 2.45
CA GLY A 33 -1.63 -20.93 2.47
C GLY A 33 -1.66 -21.77 1.19
N ALA A 34 -0.49 -22.04 0.59
CA ALA A 34 -0.38 -22.67 -0.73
C ALA A 34 -0.10 -24.18 -0.67
N GLU A 35 -0.21 -24.82 0.51
CA GLU A 35 0.10 -26.23 0.71
C GLU A 35 -0.78 -27.14 -0.14
N ARG A 36 -2.10 -26.91 -0.14
CA ARG A 36 -3.04 -27.66 -0.97
C ARG A 36 -2.78 -27.41 -2.45
N CYS A 37 -2.54 -26.15 -2.83
CA CYS A 37 -2.16 -25.80 -4.20
C CYS A 37 -0.89 -26.55 -4.65
N ALA A 38 0.10 -26.71 -3.76
CA ALA A 38 1.38 -27.35 -4.08
C ALA A 38 1.27 -28.87 -4.31
N THR A 39 0.18 -29.51 -3.88
CA THR A 39 -0.06 -30.94 -4.12
C THR A 39 -0.22 -31.23 -5.61
N CYS A 40 -0.94 -30.37 -6.34
CA CYS A 40 -1.17 -30.49 -7.78
C CYS A 40 -0.31 -29.53 -8.62
N HIS A 41 0.01 -28.33 -8.11
CA HIS A 41 0.70 -27.26 -8.83
C HIS A 41 2.11 -26.96 -8.30
N ARG A 42 2.85 -27.99 -7.88
CA ARG A 42 4.18 -27.87 -7.25
C ARG A 42 5.12 -26.90 -7.96
N GLY A 43 5.23 -27.01 -9.30
CA GLY A 43 6.13 -26.16 -10.09
C GLY A 43 5.74 -24.68 -10.06
N VAL A 44 4.43 -24.38 -10.15
CA VAL A 44 3.90 -23.01 -10.10
C VAL A 44 4.12 -22.41 -8.72
N VAL A 45 3.74 -23.13 -7.66
CA VAL A 45 3.91 -22.64 -6.28
C VAL A 45 5.39 -22.38 -5.97
N LYS A 46 6.26 -23.31 -6.37
CA LYS A 46 7.72 -23.16 -6.23
C LYS A 46 8.22 -21.88 -6.89
N SER A 47 7.84 -21.62 -8.14
CA SER A 47 8.26 -20.40 -8.83
C SER A 47 7.66 -19.13 -8.20
N TYR A 48 6.38 -19.17 -7.84
CA TYR A 48 5.66 -18.02 -7.32
C TYR A 48 6.19 -17.55 -5.96
N THR A 49 6.62 -18.46 -5.09
CA THR A 49 7.25 -18.11 -3.80
C THR A 49 8.52 -17.27 -3.92
N LEU A 50 9.12 -17.21 -5.12
CA LEU A 50 10.28 -16.38 -5.44
C LEU A 50 9.90 -14.97 -5.90
N SER A 51 8.63 -14.72 -6.23
CA SER A 51 8.14 -13.45 -6.75
C SER A 51 8.13 -12.35 -5.67
N GLY A 52 8.11 -11.09 -6.13
CA GLY A 52 7.88 -9.94 -5.25
C GLY A 52 6.49 -9.97 -4.61
N MET A 53 5.46 -10.41 -5.35
CA MET A 53 4.07 -10.50 -4.86
C MET A 53 3.92 -11.45 -3.67
N ALA A 54 4.52 -12.64 -3.76
CA ALA A 54 4.55 -13.60 -2.66
C ALA A 54 5.28 -13.08 -1.41
N ARG A 55 6.17 -12.09 -1.58
CA ARG A 55 7.05 -11.53 -0.53
C ARG A 55 6.70 -10.09 -0.17
N ALA A 56 5.58 -9.57 -0.66
CA ALA A 56 5.15 -8.19 -0.50
C ALA A 56 4.82 -7.83 0.96
N LEU A 57 4.45 -8.84 1.75
CA LEU A 57 4.27 -8.81 3.19
C LEU A 57 4.76 -10.15 3.77
N GLY A 58 5.34 -10.13 4.96
CA GLY A 58 5.68 -11.36 5.68
C GLY A 58 6.48 -11.14 6.94
N LEU A 59 6.77 -12.21 7.66
CA LEU A 59 7.69 -12.17 8.79
C LEU A 59 9.12 -11.78 8.35
N ILE A 60 9.84 -11.14 9.25
CA ILE A 60 11.24 -10.74 9.06
C ILE A 60 12.11 -11.99 9.20
N GLN A 61 12.97 -12.26 8.22
CA GLN A 61 13.82 -13.45 8.22
C GLN A 61 15.10 -13.20 9.02
N LEU A 62 15.61 -14.21 9.72
CA LEU A 62 16.92 -14.11 10.38
C LEU A 62 18.02 -13.89 9.32
N GLY A 63 18.94 -12.98 9.56
CA GLY A 63 19.97 -12.54 8.60
C GLY A 63 19.48 -11.44 7.65
N GLU A 64 18.21 -11.04 7.72
CA GLU A 64 17.68 -9.97 6.89
C GLU A 64 18.21 -8.60 7.30
N LEU A 65 18.38 -8.39 8.60
CA LEU A 65 18.79 -7.11 9.18
C LEU A 65 20.26 -7.11 9.64
N GLY A 66 20.98 -8.21 9.41
CA GLY A 66 22.42 -8.31 9.69
C GLY A 66 23.24 -7.40 8.79
N ASP A 67 24.35 -6.89 9.34
CA ASP A 67 25.36 -6.10 8.63
C ASP A 67 24.85 -4.81 7.96
N LEU A 68 23.74 -4.25 8.44
CA LEU A 68 23.23 -2.95 8.00
C LEU A 68 23.81 -1.81 8.85
N ASP A 69 24.33 -0.78 8.18
CA ASP A 69 24.88 0.38 8.86
C ASP A 69 23.80 1.21 9.59
N PRO A 70 24.12 1.80 10.76
CA PRO A 70 23.27 2.79 11.40
C PRO A 70 23.05 4.01 10.50
N VAL A 71 21.83 4.53 10.50
CA VAL A 71 21.45 5.69 9.68
C VAL A 71 21.16 6.88 10.59
N GLN A 72 21.75 8.04 10.26
CA GLN A 72 21.53 9.28 11.00
C GLN A 72 20.49 10.16 10.29
N ASP A 73 19.43 10.51 11.02
CA ASP A 73 18.56 11.63 10.69
C ASP A 73 19.26 12.92 11.11
N GLY A 74 20.03 13.49 10.17
CA GLY A 74 20.88 14.67 10.40
C GLY A 74 20.13 15.85 11.02
N PRO A 75 19.00 16.29 10.46
CA PRO A 75 18.21 17.39 11.02
C PRO A 75 17.65 17.11 12.42
N ALA A 76 17.26 15.88 12.73
CA ALA A 76 16.72 15.52 14.04
C ALA A 76 17.78 15.14 15.08
N ALA A 77 19.03 14.94 14.66
CA ALA A 77 20.12 14.40 15.47
C ALA A 77 19.78 13.06 16.16
N ILE A 78 19.01 12.22 15.47
CA ILE A 78 18.63 10.86 15.91
C ILE A 78 19.36 9.85 15.03
N THR A 79 19.97 8.84 15.64
CA THR A 79 20.55 7.69 14.93
C THR A 79 19.66 6.47 15.12
N TYR A 80 19.30 5.85 14.01
CA TYR A 80 18.53 4.61 13.96
C TYR A 80 19.42 3.44 13.55
N ALA A 81 19.17 2.25 14.10
CA ALA A 81 19.85 1.03 13.70
C ALA A 81 18.93 -0.18 13.88
N PHE A 82 19.00 -1.12 12.94
CA PHE A 82 18.38 -2.43 13.10
C PHE A 82 19.26 -3.36 13.93
N ALA A 83 18.62 -4.32 14.60
CA ALA A 83 19.31 -5.41 15.26
C ALA A 83 18.40 -6.65 15.31
N GLU A 84 19.02 -7.81 15.26
CA GLU A 84 18.37 -9.11 15.33
C GLU A 84 19.16 -10.05 16.24
N THR A 85 18.48 -11.04 16.81
CA THR A 85 19.11 -12.09 17.62
C THR A 85 18.33 -13.38 17.44
N GLN A 86 19.04 -14.50 17.31
CA GLN A 86 18.41 -15.80 17.13
C GLN A 86 17.46 -16.11 18.31
N GLY A 87 16.23 -16.49 17.99
CA GLY A 87 15.20 -16.82 18.99
C GLY A 87 14.48 -15.61 19.61
N ALA A 88 14.74 -14.38 19.14
CA ALA A 88 14.03 -13.18 19.56
C ALA A 88 13.46 -12.43 18.34
N SER A 89 12.38 -11.66 18.55
CA SER A 89 11.91 -10.72 17.53
C SER A 89 12.98 -9.67 17.26
N PRO A 90 13.24 -9.32 15.98
CA PRO A 90 14.15 -8.22 15.66
C PRO A 90 13.62 -6.89 16.21
N TRP A 91 14.49 -5.91 16.38
CA TRP A 91 14.13 -4.59 16.88
C TRP A 91 14.85 -3.48 16.14
N ILE A 92 14.26 -2.29 16.17
CA ILE A 92 14.91 -1.05 15.79
C ILE A 92 15.32 -0.30 17.06
N THR A 93 16.51 0.27 17.04
CA THR A 93 17.02 1.16 18.09
C THR A 93 17.02 2.59 17.56
N GLU A 94 16.50 3.53 18.34
CA GLU A 94 16.73 4.96 18.14
C GLU A 94 17.62 5.49 19.27
N SER A 95 18.54 6.39 18.94
CA SER A 95 19.46 6.98 19.91
C SER A 95 19.73 8.45 19.62
N TRP A 96 19.79 9.26 20.67
CA TRP A 96 20.01 10.71 20.57
C TRP A 96 20.66 11.23 21.86
N LYS A 97 21.10 12.49 21.84
CA LYS A 97 21.67 13.16 23.02
C LYS A 97 20.58 13.95 23.76
N SER A 98 20.45 13.73 25.06
CA SER A 98 19.55 14.48 25.95
C SER A 98 20.34 15.15 27.07
N GLY A 99 19.84 16.27 27.60
CA GLY A 99 20.47 17.08 28.64
C GLY A 99 21.05 18.42 28.14
N MET A 100 21.28 19.34 29.08
CA MET A 100 21.83 20.67 28.83
C MET A 100 23.30 20.77 29.23
N GLY A 101 24.09 21.55 28.48
CA GLY A 101 25.49 21.83 28.82
C GLY A 101 26.37 20.57 28.88
N ALA A 102 27.16 20.45 29.95
CA ALA A 102 28.12 19.36 30.14
C ALA A 102 27.48 18.01 30.54
N GLU A 103 26.18 17.98 30.89
CA GLU A 103 25.47 16.78 31.37
C GLU A 103 24.71 16.04 30.25
N ARG A 104 25.19 16.15 29.00
CA ARG A 104 24.59 15.44 27.86
C ARG A 104 24.85 13.93 27.95
N HIS A 105 23.80 13.15 28.10
CA HIS A 105 23.85 11.69 28.06
C HIS A 105 23.20 11.14 26.78
N THR A 106 23.59 9.92 26.39
CA THR A 106 22.97 9.23 25.26
C THR A 106 21.73 8.50 25.74
N VAL A 107 20.57 8.85 25.21
CA VAL A 107 19.35 8.08 25.40
C VAL A 107 19.26 7.04 24.28
N ARG A 108 18.83 5.83 24.62
CA ARG A 108 18.57 4.75 23.66
C ARG A 108 17.22 4.14 23.94
N ARG A 109 16.44 3.93 22.89
CA ARG A 109 15.16 3.24 22.96
C ARG A 109 15.12 2.13 21.93
N LYS A 110 14.52 1.00 22.32
CA LYS A 110 14.35 -0.18 21.46
C LYS A 110 12.87 -0.44 21.24
N LEU A 111 12.47 -0.67 20.00
CA LEU A 111 11.11 -1.07 19.64
C LEU A 111 11.14 -2.38 18.84
N PRO A 112 10.33 -3.38 19.20
CA PRO A 112 10.28 -4.63 18.45
C PRO A 112 9.66 -4.40 17.07
N LEU A 113 10.21 -5.07 16.06
CA LEU A 113 9.66 -5.14 14.71
C LEU A 113 8.73 -6.36 14.59
N LEU A 114 7.67 -6.20 13.83
CA LEU A 114 6.58 -7.17 13.69
C LEU A 114 6.70 -7.94 12.37
N PHE A 115 6.75 -7.21 11.26
CA PHE A 115 6.76 -7.76 9.91
C PHE A 115 7.39 -6.77 8.93
N ARG A 116 7.73 -7.27 7.74
CA ARG A 116 8.21 -6.48 6.61
C ARG A 116 7.10 -6.29 5.58
N ILE A 117 7.07 -5.13 4.93
CA ILE A 117 6.14 -4.75 3.86
C ILE A 117 6.95 -4.02 2.78
N GLY A 118 6.65 -4.25 1.50
CA GLY A 118 7.31 -3.52 0.42
C GLY A 118 7.31 -4.27 -0.90
N ALA A 119 8.17 -3.86 -1.82
CA ALA A 119 8.29 -4.42 -3.17
C ALA A 119 9.08 -5.75 -3.23
N GLY A 120 8.94 -6.59 -2.21
CA GLY A 120 9.57 -7.90 -2.15
C GLY A 120 11.08 -7.85 -1.90
N ILE A 121 11.91 -7.59 -2.92
CA ILE A 121 13.38 -7.69 -2.84
C ILE A 121 14.08 -6.32 -2.98
N LEU A 122 13.47 -5.38 -3.71
CA LEU A 122 14.10 -4.08 -4.00
C LEU A 122 13.98 -3.09 -2.84
N ASP A 123 12.83 -3.12 -2.16
CA ASP A 123 12.49 -2.17 -1.10
C ASP A 123 11.65 -2.88 -0.03
N ARG A 124 11.97 -2.59 1.24
CA ARG A 124 11.33 -3.15 2.43
C ARG A 124 11.27 -2.10 3.54
N SER A 125 10.05 -1.73 3.89
CA SER A 125 9.72 -1.06 5.15
C SER A 125 9.35 -2.08 6.22
N TYR A 126 9.40 -1.64 7.48
CA TYR A 126 9.17 -2.52 8.62
C TYR A 126 8.09 -1.95 9.54
N ALA A 127 7.24 -2.82 10.06
CA ALA A 127 6.28 -2.49 11.10
C ALA A 127 6.94 -2.56 12.46
N ALA A 128 6.94 -1.47 13.21
CA ALA A 128 7.40 -1.41 14.59
C ALA A 128 6.21 -1.36 15.56
N ARG A 129 6.31 -2.10 16.66
CA ARG A 129 5.32 -2.07 17.73
C ARG A 129 5.67 -0.98 18.74
N HIS A 130 4.67 -0.14 19.02
CA HIS A 130 4.70 0.81 20.12
C HIS A 130 3.41 0.67 20.94
N GLY A 131 3.52 0.10 22.14
CA GLY A 131 2.35 -0.22 22.97
C GLY A 131 1.44 -1.25 22.29
N ARG A 132 0.17 -0.86 22.08
CA ARG A 132 -0.86 -1.65 21.36
C ARG A 132 -1.04 -1.23 19.90
N SER A 133 -0.13 -0.43 19.34
CA SER A 133 -0.20 0.06 17.98
C SER A 133 1.00 -0.38 17.13
N MET A 134 0.80 -0.43 15.83
CA MET A 134 1.83 -0.62 14.81
C MET A 134 2.08 0.67 14.02
N TRP A 135 3.35 0.94 13.74
CA TRP A 135 3.81 2.12 13.01
C TRP A 135 4.86 1.71 11.99
N PHE A 136 5.00 2.48 10.91
CA PHE A 136 6.19 2.34 10.06
C PHE A 136 7.45 2.69 10.87
N ALA A 137 8.46 1.84 10.75
CA ALA A 137 9.78 2.12 11.26
C ALA A 137 10.42 3.30 10.48
N PRO A 138 11.24 4.14 11.12
CA PRO A 138 11.99 5.20 10.45
C PRO A 138 13.00 4.76 9.39
N LEU A 139 13.25 3.46 9.27
CA LEU A 139 14.20 2.89 8.34
C LEU A 139 13.54 1.91 7.37
N GLU A 140 14.10 1.88 6.16
CA GLU A 140 13.84 0.90 5.11
C GLU A 140 15.14 0.23 4.71
N VAL A 141 15.03 -0.94 4.08
CA VAL A 141 16.14 -1.67 3.48
C VAL A 141 15.96 -1.69 1.98
N LEU A 142 16.90 -1.05 1.29
CA LEU A 142 16.91 -0.97 -0.17
C LEU A 142 17.96 -1.89 -0.77
N SER A 143 17.71 -2.31 -2.00
CA SER A 143 18.70 -2.92 -2.87
C SER A 143 18.55 -2.45 -4.31
N THR A 144 19.67 -2.18 -4.97
CA THR A 144 19.71 -1.70 -6.37
C THR A 144 19.34 -2.78 -7.40
N SER A 145 19.35 -4.05 -6.99
CA SER A 145 18.88 -5.18 -7.79
C SER A 145 18.49 -6.34 -6.89
N ALA A 146 17.83 -7.37 -7.42
CA ALA A 146 17.42 -8.53 -6.63
C ALA A 146 18.58 -9.30 -5.96
N HIS A 147 19.81 -9.08 -6.41
CA HIS A 147 21.04 -9.68 -5.86
C HIS A 147 22.06 -8.62 -5.44
N GLY A 148 21.64 -7.35 -5.33
CA GLY A 148 22.52 -6.25 -4.97
C GLY A 148 22.84 -6.23 -3.48
N GLU A 149 23.85 -5.43 -3.12
CA GLU A 149 24.11 -5.08 -1.73
C GLU A 149 22.86 -4.42 -1.12
N ARG A 150 22.60 -4.73 0.16
CA ARG A 150 21.48 -4.17 0.91
C ARG A 150 22.02 -3.10 1.84
N HIS A 151 21.32 -1.98 1.92
CA HIS A 151 21.68 -0.89 2.83
C HIS A 151 20.43 -0.33 3.48
N ALA A 152 20.58 0.11 4.73
CA ALA A 152 19.52 0.80 5.45
C ALA A 152 19.50 2.28 5.03
N VAL A 153 18.31 2.83 4.85
CA VAL A 153 18.07 4.25 4.60
C VAL A 153 16.91 4.74 5.45
N LEU A 154 16.77 6.06 5.58
CA LEU A 154 15.55 6.64 6.13
C LEU A 154 14.37 6.31 5.21
N ALA A 155 13.22 5.92 5.77
CA ALA A 155 12.02 5.72 4.98
C ALA A 155 11.60 7.04 4.28
N PRO A 156 11.00 7.01 3.06
CA PRO A 156 10.60 8.21 2.32
C PRO A 156 9.77 9.20 3.14
N GLY A 157 8.83 8.72 3.95
CA GLY A 157 8.04 9.58 4.85
C GLY A 157 8.90 10.36 5.85
N HIS A 158 9.95 9.72 6.39
CA HIS A 158 10.90 10.32 7.33
C HIS A 158 11.91 11.23 6.66
N MET A 159 12.34 10.90 5.43
CA MET A 159 13.16 11.80 4.62
C MET A 159 12.42 13.11 4.33
N MET A 160 11.12 13.03 4.06
CA MET A 160 10.27 14.20 3.79
C MET A 160 9.88 14.97 5.05
N VAL A 161 9.82 14.31 6.20
CA VAL A 161 9.52 14.94 7.50
C VAL A 161 10.53 14.44 8.56
N PRO A 162 11.73 15.07 8.60
CA PRO A 162 12.76 14.70 9.57
C PRO A 162 12.26 14.76 11.02
N GLY A 163 12.68 13.83 11.86
CA GLY A 163 12.25 13.75 13.27
C GLY A 163 10.84 13.21 13.49
N SER A 164 10.14 12.77 12.44
CA SER A 164 8.79 12.20 12.55
C SER A 164 8.73 10.89 13.35
N ARG A 165 9.81 10.12 13.47
CA ARG A 165 9.90 8.89 14.31
C ARG A 165 8.68 7.95 14.08
N PHE A 166 8.08 7.37 15.10
CA PHE A 166 6.97 6.41 14.96
C PHE A 166 5.59 7.09 14.89
N THR A 167 5.38 7.96 13.89
CA THR A 167 4.13 8.74 13.73
C THR A 167 3.30 8.35 12.51
N THR A 168 3.85 7.59 11.57
CA THR A 168 3.12 7.14 10.37
C THR A 168 2.52 5.76 10.61
N PRO A 169 1.18 5.62 10.69
CA PRO A 169 0.56 4.32 10.89
C PRO A 169 0.67 3.46 9.62
N ILE A 170 0.73 2.14 9.79
CA ILE A 170 0.48 1.21 8.68
C ILE A 170 -1.03 1.06 8.59
N SER A 171 -1.61 1.52 7.48
CA SER A 171 -3.05 1.55 7.29
C SER A 171 -3.53 0.40 6.41
N ILE A 172 -4.85 0.24 6.31
CA ILE A 172 -5.44 -0.80 5.47
C ILE A 172 -5.19 -0.53 3.99
N GLU A 173 -5.05 0.74 3.59
CA GLU A 173 -4.72 1.14 2.23
C GLU A 173 -3.33 0.62 1.84
N CYS A 174 -2.36 0.63 2.76
CA CYS A 174 -1.05 0.00 2.53
C CYS A 174 -1.20 -1.53 2.43
N LEU A 175 -1.91 -2.16 3.36
CA LEU A 175 -2.03 -3.62 3.42
C LEU A 175 -2.83 -4.19 2.23
N ALA A 176 -3.80 -3.45 1.70
CA ALA A 176 -4.68 -3.87 0.62
C ALA A 176 -3.92 -4.38 -0.61
N CYS A 177 -2.79 -3.74 -0.94
CA CYS A 177 -1.96 -4.10 -2.09
C CYS A 177 -0.83 -5.09 -1.75
N HIS A 178 -0.63 -5.41 -0.47
CA HIS A 178 0.51 -6.19 0.01
C HIS A 178 0.14 -7.54 0.63
N THR A 179 -1.14 -7.75 1.00
CA THR A 179 -1.62 -9.02 1.55
C THR A 179 -2.94 -9.48 0.95
N GLY A 180 -3.09 -10.80 0.82
CA GLY A 180 -4.38 -11.42 0.55
C GLY A 180 -5.28 -11.60 1.78
N ALA A 181 -4.76 -11.37 2.99
CA ALA A 181 -5.46 -11.60 4.25
C ALA A 181 -5.44 -10.31 5.09
N LEU A 182 -6.34 -9.38 4.78
CA LEU A 182 -6.45 -8.14 5.55
C LEU A 182 -6.81 -8.44 7.02
N PRO A 183 -6.21 -7.73 8.00
CA PRO A 183 -6.60 -7.90 9.40
C PRO A 183 -8.08 -7.50 9.59
N PRO A 184 -8.76 -7.96 10.65
CA PRO A 184 -10.10 -7.51 10.96
C PRO A 184 -10.18 -5.98 11.08
N GLU A 185 -11.36 -5.44 10.81
CA GLU A 185 -11.58 -4.01 10.96
C GLU A 185 -11.54 -3.62 12.43
N THR A 186 -10.70 -2.63 12.74
CA THR A 186 -10.55 -2.07 14.08
C THR A 186 -10.44 -0.56 13.97
N TYR A 187 -10.84 0.14 15.04
CA TYR A 187 -10.60 1.58 15.18
C TYR A 187 -9.89 1.85 16.52
N PRO A 188 -8.76 2.59 16.51
CA PRO A 188 -8.07 3.13 15.34
C PRO A 188 -7.44 2.03 14.46
N HIS A 189 -7.25 2.31 13.18
CA HIS A 189 -6.81 1.30 12.20
C HIS A 189 -5.38 0.76 12.41
N ASN A 190 -4.58 1.43 13.24
CA ASN A 190 -3.21 1.05 13.52
C ASN A 190 -3.05 0.24 14.82
N LEU A 191 -4.15 -0.24 15.41
CA LEU A 191 -4.08 -1.21 16.50
C LEU A 191 -3.41 -2.50 16.02
N LEU A 192 -2.69 -3.16 16.93
CA LEU A 192 -2.13 -4.48 16.65
C LEU A 192 -3.27 -5.43 16.24
N PRO A 193 -3.09 -6.19 15.16
CA PRO A 193 -4.07 -7.20 14.77
C PRO A 193 -4.15 -8.32 15.84
N PRO A 194 -5.23 -9.12 15.83
CA PRO A 194 -5.36 -10.30 16.68
C PRO A 194 -4.16 -11.26 16.57
N GLU A 195 -3.87 -12.02 17.62
CA GLU A 195 -2.69 -12.90 17.69
C GLU A 195 -2.68 -14.01 16.63
N ASP A 196 -3.85 -14.41 16.15
CA ASP A 196 -4.05 -15.42 15.10
C ASP A 196 -3.90 -14.85 13.68
N TRP A 197 -3.90 -13.53 13.50
CA TRP A 197 -3.59 -12.92 12.22
C TRP A 197 -2.09 -13.04 11.93
N GLN A 198 -1.77 -13.51 10.72
CA GLN A 198 -0.38 -13.64 10.26
C GLN A 198 -0.13 -12.72 9.05
N PRO A 199 1.02 -12.04 9.00
CA PRO A 199 1.40 -11.26 7.83
C PRO A 199 1.72 -12.21 6.67
N THR A 200 0.90 -12.16 5.62
CA THR A 200 1.02 -13.00 4.44
C THR A 200 1.10 -12.15 3.18
N GLY A 201 1.92 -12.55 2.21
CA GLY A 201 2.01 -11.85 0.92
C GLY A 201 0.73 -11.99 0.10
N ILE A 202 0.83 -11.70 -1.20
CA ILE A 202 -0.28 -11.90 -2.13
C ILE A 202 -0.43 -13.40 -2.41
N ALA A 203 -1.46 -14.02 -1.85
CA ALA A 203 -1.75 -15.45 -1.99
C ALA A 203 -2.48 -15.78 -3.32
N CYS A 204 -2.54 -17.06 -3.69
CA CYS A 204 -3.17 -17.54 -4.93
C CYS A 204 -4.63 -17.08 -5.06
N VAL A 205 -5.37 -17.07 -3.96
CA VAL A 205 -6.78 -16.64 -3.88
C VAL A 205 -7.00 -15.19 -4.28
N VAL A 206 -5.97 -14.33 -4.19
CA VAL A 206 -6.10 -12.92 -4.55
C VAL A 206 -6.38 -12.75 -6.04
N CYS A 207 -5.81 -13.62 -6.88
CA CYS A 207 -6.01 -13.61 -8.33
C CYS A 207 -7.02 -14.67 -8.79
N HIS A 208 -7.04 -15.84 -8.15
CA HIS A 208 -7.90 -16.96 -8.56
C HIS A 208 -9.22 -17.08 -7.79
N GLY A 209 -9.46 -16.22 -6.81
CA GLY A 209 -10.69 -16.20 -6.02
C GLY A 209 -10.82 -17.45 -5.15
N ARG A 210 -11.79 -18.30 -5.45
CA ARG A 210 -12.23 -19.42 -4.60
C ARG A 210 -11.30 -20.65 -4.71
N ALA A 211 -9.99 -20.46 -4.51
CA ALA A 211 -8.99 -21.51 -4.71
C ALA A 211 -9.15 -22.70 -3.73
N GLU A 212 -9.55 -22.46 -2.49
CA GLU A 212 -9.83 -23.56 -1.54
C GLU A 212 -11.03 -24.41 -1.94
N ALA A 213 -12.11 -23.76 -2.39
CA ALA A 213 -13.28 -24.47 -2.90
C ALA A 213 -12.95 -25.25 -4.19
N HIS A 214 -11.99 -24.77 -4.99
CA HIS A 214 -11.47 -25.50 -6.13
C HIS A 214 -10.67 -26.73 -5.69
N ALA A 215 -9.85 -26.62 -4.64
CA ALA A 215 -9.13 -27.76 -4.10
C ALA A 215 -10.11 -28.83 -3.57
N ASP A 216 -11.17 -28.43 -2.86
CA ASP A 216 -12.23 -29.35 -2.42
C ASP A 216 -12.95 -30.02 -3.60
N TRP A 217 -13.29 -29.23 -4.63
CA TRP A 217 -13.89 -29.71 -5.87
C TRP A 217 -12.99 -30.73 -6.58
N ARG A 218 -11.67 -30.48 -6.60
CA ARG A 218 -10.69 -31.38 -7.22
C ARG A 218 -10.52 -32.66 -6.41
N ASP A 219 -10.52 -32.58 -5.09
CA ASP A 219 -10.42 -33.75 -4.22
C ASP A 219 -11.62 -34.70 -4.44
N GLN A 220 -12.83 -34.15 -4.63
CA GLN A 220 -14.03 -34.92 -5.01
C GLN A 220 -13.87 -35.59 -6.39
N GLU A 221 -13.44 -34.82 -7.40
CA GLU A 221 -13.22 -35.35 -8.75
C GLU A 221 -12.19 -36.50 -8.74
N LEU A 222 -11.07 -36.34 -8.03
CA LEU A 222 -10.02 -37.35 -7.90
C LEU A 222 -10.47 -38.60 -7.12
N ALA A 223 -11.44 -38.46 -6.22
CA ALA A 223 -12.10 -39.57 -5.54
C ALA A 223 -13.12 -40.32 -6.43
N GLY A 224 -13.36 -39.84 -7.65
CA GLY A 224 -14.33 -40.41 -8.59
C GLY A 224 -15.77 -39.95 -8.34
N GLU A 225 -15.96 -38.93 -7.50
CA GLU A 225 -17.26 -38.31 -7.28
C GLU A 225 -17.56 -37.30 -8.40
N ALA A 226 -18.83 -37.15 -8.77
CA ALA A 226 -19.26 -36.12 -9.71
C ALA A 226 -19.49 -34.81 -8.95
N PRO A 227 -18.68 -33.75 -9.17
CA PRO A 227 -18.85 -32.51 -8.41
C PRO A 227 -20.19 -31.85 -8.72
N ALA A 228 -20.89 -31.38 -7.68
CA ALA A 228 -22.23 -30.81 -7.81
C ALA A 228 -22.27 -29.44 -8.53
N VAL A 229 -21.12 -28.78 -8.67
CA VAL A 229 -20.97 -27.45 -9.28
C VAL A 229 -19.82 -27.44 -10.29
N PRO A 230 -19.83 -26.52 -11.27
CA PRO A 230 -18.65 -26.27 -12.09
C PRO A 230 -17.44 -25.89 -11.24
N ASP A 231 -16.24 -26.13 -11.77
CA ASP A 231 -14.98 -25.73 -11.13
C ASP A 231 -15.05 -24.24 -10.71
N PRO A 232 -14.97 -23.94 -9.40
CA PRO A 232 -15.14 -22.58 -8.89
C PRO A 232 -13.90 -21.70 -9.06
N ILE A 233 -12.80 -22.22 -9.63
CA ILE A 233 -11.57 -21.45 -9.85
C ILE A 233 -11.81 -20.32 -10.86
N LEU A 234 -11.33 -19.13 -10.52
CA LEU A 234 -11.35 -18.04 -11.47
C LEU A 234 -10.24 -18.23 -12.51
N ARG A 235 -10.68 -18.35 -13.76
CA ARG A 235 -9.84 -18.46 -14.94
C ARG A 235 -9.76 -17.11 -15.66
N HIS A 236 -8.54 -16.64 -15.90
CA HIS A 236 -8.30 -15.30 -16.45
C HIS A 236 -8.68 -15.19 -17.94
N ASP A 237 -8.61 -16.29 -18.69
CA ASP A 237 -9.01 -16.36 -20.10
C ASP A 237 -10.53 -16.23 -20.31
N ASN A 238 -11.33 -16.40 -19.25
CA ASN A 238 -12.77 -16.21 -19.28
C ASN A 238 -13.20 -14.77 -18.98
N LEU A 239 -12.28 -13.90 -18.58
CA LEU A 239 -12.56 -12.51 -18.25
C LEU A 239 -12.58 -11.64 -19.50
N ASP A 240 -13.42 -10.61 -19.51
CA ASP A 240 -13.32 -9.55 -20.51
C ASP A 240 -12.05 -8.70 -20.31
N LEU A 241 -11.74 -7.85 -21.28
CA LEU A 241 -10.52 -7.04 -21.26
C LEU A 241 -10.42 -6.15 -20.01
N SER A 242 -11.53 -5.51 -19.61
CA SER A 242 -11.57 -4.62 -18.45
C SER A 242 -11.29 -5.38 -17.16
N ALA A 243 -11.88 -6.55 -16.98
CA ALA A 243 -11.64 -7.43 -15.84
C ALA A 243 -10.22 -8.02 -15.82
N GLN A 244 -9.65 -8.35 -16.99
CA GLN A 244 -8.25 -8.79 -17.08
C GLN A 244 -7.27 -7.69 -16.66
N LEU A 245 -7.45 -6.46 -17.17
CA LEU A 245 -6.63 -5.30 -16.77
C LEU A 245 -6.82 -4.95 -15.29
N SER A 246 -8.06 -5.04 -14.81
CA SER A 246 -8.42 -4.81 -13.42
C SER A 246 -7.69 -5.74 -12.45
N MET A 247 -7.39 -6.98 -12.85
CA MET A 247 -6.70 -7.94 -12.00
C MET A 247 -5.38 -7.38 -11.47
N CYS A 248 -4.61 -6.72 -12.34
CA CYS A 248 -3.32 -6.12 -12.00
C CYS A 248 -3.49 -4.70 -11.45
N ALA A 249 -4.42 -3.92 -12.00
CA ALA A 249 -4.66 -2.53 -11.63
C ALA A 249 -5.08 -2.36 -10.15
N ARG A 250 -5.71 -3.38 -9.56
CA ARG A 250 -6.01 -3.42 -8.12
C ARG A 250 -4.82 -3.01 -7.23
N CYS A 251 -3.60 -3.34 -7.66
CA CYS A 251 -2.36 -2.99 -6.96
C CYS A 251 -1.39 -2.16 -7.81
N HIS A 252 -1.42 -2.25 -9.14
CA HIS A 252 -0.50 -1.57 -10.07
C HIS A 252 -1.08 -0.31 -10.72
N LEU A 253 -2.14 0.24 -10.15
CA LEU A 253 -2.75 1.53 -10.51
C LEU A 253 -3.08 2.28 -9.21
N GLN A 254 -2.14 3.09 -8.74
CA GLN A 254 -2.29 3.83 -7.48
C GLN A 254 -2.89 5.22 -7.70
N GLY A 255 -2.33 5.96 -8.65
CA GLY A 255 -2.68 7.36 -8.94
C GLY A 255 -2.46 8.33 -7.77
N ASP A 256 -2.84 9.58 -7.99
CA ASP A 256 -2.76 10.65 -6.99
C ASP A 256 -3.92 10.61 -6.01
N ALA A 257 -5.08 10.16 -6.48
CA ALA A 257 -6.23 9.91 -5.62
C ALA A 257 -6.94 8.62 -6.04
N ARG A 258 -7.33 7.83 -5.04
CA ARG A 258 -8.08 6.59 -5.21
C ARG A 258 -9.26 6.61 -4.26
N ILE A 259 -10.46 6.62 -4.82
CA ILE A 259 -11.73 6.85 -4.10
C ILE A 259 -12.61 5.62 -4.25
N ALA A 260 -13.02 5.03 -3.13
CA ALA A 260 -14.04 3.98 -3.13
C ALA A 260 -15.40 4.55 -3.58
N LEU A 261 -16.01 3.93 -4.59
CA LEU A 261 -17.30 4.33 -5.17
C LEU A 261 -18.48 3.62 -4.51
N LYS A 262 -18.22 2.71 -3.56
CA LYS A 262 -19.24 1.99 -2.81
C LYS A 262 -18.98 2.17 -1.30
N PRO A 263 -20.01 2.50 -0.50
CA PRO A 263 -19.89 2.52 0.96
C PRO A 263 -19.42 1.16 1.50
N GLY A 264 -18.54 1.16 2.50
CA GLY A 264 -18.02 -0.06 3.13
C GLY A 264 -17.02 -0.86 2.30
N LEU A 265 -16.64 -0.39 1.10
CA LEU A 265 -15.62 -1.05 0.31
C LEU A 265 -14.26 -0.90 0.99
N ARG A 266 -13.65 -2.05 1.32
CA ARG A 266 -12.37 -2.15 2.02
C ARG A 266 -11.38 -2.95 1.19
N GLY A 267 -10.13 -2.50 1.14
CA GLY A 267 -9.06 -3.24 0.48
C GLY A 267 -9.04 -3.09 -1.05
N ILE A 268 -8.71 -4.17 -1.75
CA ILE A 268 -8.80 -4.24 -3.21
C ILE A 268 -10.11 -4.90 -3.64
N SER A 269 -10.58 -4.56 -4.83
CA SER A 269 -11.74 -5.22 -5.46
C SER A 269 -11.58 -6.74 -5.49
N ALA A 270 -12.68 -7.49 -5.53
CA ALA A 270 -12.64 -8.95 -5.70
C ALA A 270 -11.99 -9.33 -7.05
N PRO A 271 -11.32 -10.50 -7.19
CA PRO A 271 -10.79 -10.92 -8.47
C PRO A 271 -11.92 -11.12 -9.50
N GLY A 272 -11.67 -10.70 -10.74
CA GLY A 272 -12.62 -10.84 -11.86
C GLY A 272 -13.65 -9.71 -11.99
N VAL A 273 -13.70 -8.76 -11.06
CA VAL A 273 -14.55 -7.58 -11.20
C VAL A 273 -13.79 -6.44 -11.86
N ASN A 274 -14.53 -5.52 -12.47
CA ASN A 274 -13.97 -4.29 -12.99
C ASN A 274 -13.57 -3.37 -11.82
N HIS A 275 -12.26 -3.15 -11.66
CA HIS A 275 -11.71 -2.33 -10.58
C HIS A 275 -12.21 -0.89 -10.62
N LEU A 276 -12.32 -0.30 -11.82
CA LEU A 276 -12.71 1.10 -12.02
C LEU A 276 -14.21 1.36 -11.85
N GLU A 277 -15.02 0.31 -11.66
CA GLU A 277 -16.42 0.44 -11.23
C GLU A 277 -16.57 0.54 -9.71
N GLU A 278 -15.55 0.13 -8.96
CA GLU A 278 -15.54 0.18 -7.50
C GLU A 278 -14.61 1.26 -6.95
N TRP A 279 -13.62 1.67 -7.74
CA TRP A 279 -12.62 2.67 -7.38
C TRP A 279 -12.44 3.69 -8.49
N ALA A 280 -12.69 4.97 -8.20
CA ALA A 280 -12.25 6.05 -9.08
C ALA A 280 -10.78 6.37 -8.78
N VAL A 281 -9.92 6.23 -9.78
CA VAL A 281 -8.49 6.61 -9.70
C VAL A 281 -8.27 7.86 -10.51
N TYR A 282 -7.59 8.85 -9.94
CA TYR A 282 -7.25 10.11 -10.58
C TYR A 282 -5.74 10.25 -10.75
N LEU A 283 -5.32 10.75 -11.91
CA LEU A 283 -3.95 11.04 -12.28
C LEU A 283 -3.80 12.51 -12.67
N PRO A 284 -2.57 13.07 -12.71
CA PRO A 284 -2.36 14.41 -13.25
C PRO A 284 -2.78 14.47 -14.72
N SER A 285 -3.50 15.52 -15.10
CA SER A 285 -3.91 15.76 -16.50
C SER A 285 -2.72 15.91 -17.44
N ASN A 286 -1.65 16.54 -16.96
CA ASN A 286 -0.45 16.81 -17.75
C ASN A 286 0.70 15.89 -17.36
N SER A 287 1.35 15.31 -18.37
CA SER A 287 2.54 14.48 -18.18
C SER A 287 3.79 15.36 -18.15
N ASP A 288 4.35 15.57 -16.97
CA ASP A 288 5.69 16.18 -16.76
C ASP A 288 6.85 15.20 -17.08
N GLY A 289 6.52 13.94 -17.37
CA GLY A 289 7.51 12.89 -17.69
C GLY A 289 7.93 12.07 -16.48
N ASP A 290 7.56 12.49 -15.27
CA ASP A 290 7.86 11.76 -14.04
C ASP A 290 7.12 10.41 -13.99
N VAL A 291 7.71 9.48 -13.25
CA VAL A 291 7.24 8.10 -13.10
C VAL A 291 7.09 7.79 -11.61
N ALA A 292 5.91 7.30 -11.22
CA ALA A 292 5.68 6.78 -9.87
C ALA A 292 6.08 5.30 -9.79
N PHE A 293 6.44 4.83 -8.60
CA PHE A 293 6.78 3.42 -8.37
C PHE A 293 5.65 2.47 -8.77
N VAL A 294 4.41 2.86 -8.46
CA VAL A 294 3.19 2.11 -8.81
C VAL A 294 2.44 2.84 -9.93
N SER A 295 2.94 2.68 -11.16
CA SER A 295 2.35 3.33 -12.34
C SER A 295 2.24 2.43 -13.59
N GLN A 296 2.55 1.14 -13.46
CA GLN A 296 2.73 0.25 -14.61
C GLN A 296 1.48 0.19 -15.49
N THR A 297 0.29 0.23 -14.89
CA THR A 297 -0.99 0.15 -15.61
C THR A 297 -1.23 1.41 -16.46
N GLU A 298 -1.22 2.60 -15.87
CA GLU A 298 -1.50 3.82 -16.63
C GLU A 298 -0.40 4.11 -17.66
N ARG A 299 0.86 3.76 -17.35
CA ARG A 299 1.99 3.92 -18.27
C ARG A 299 1.81 3.01 -19.49
N MET A 300 1.43 1.75 -19.29
CA MET A 300 1.14 0.81 -20.38
C MET A 300 -0.01 1.31 -21.25
N MET A 301 -1.10 1.81 -20.65
CA MET A 301 -2.27 2.31 -21.38
C MET A 301 -1.95 3.47 -22.33
N ARG A 302 -0.90 4.25 -22.03
CA ARG A 302 -0.43 5.35 -22.88
C ARG A 302 0.37 4.88 -24.10
N SER A 303 0.88 3.65 -24.08
CA SER A 303 1.73 3.11 -25.15
C SER A 303 0.98 2.98 -26.47
N ARG A 304 1.63 3.35 -27.59
CA ARG A 304 1.07 3.16 -28.93
C ARG A 304 0.80 1.67 -29.21
N CYS A 305 1.68 0.77 -28.77
CA CYS A 305 1.47 -0.66 -28.95
C CYS A 305 0.19 -1.13 -28.26
N PHE A 306 -0.09 -0.67 -27.03
CA PHE A 306 -1.32 -0.97 -26.31
C PHE A 306 -2.55 -0.45 -27.05
N THR A 307 -2.58 0.84 -27.37
CA THR A 307 -3.74 1.47 -28.04
C THR A 307 -4.03 0.88 -29.43
N GLU A 308 -3.00 0.54 -30.20
CA GLU A 308 -3.18 -0.15 -31.49
C GLU A 308 -3.62 -1.61 -31.33
N SER A 309 -3.19 -2.29 -30.26
CA SER A 309 -3.59 -3.67 -30.00
C SER A 309 -5.09 -3.83 -29.81
N LEU A 310 -5.75 -2.80 -29.25
CA LEU A 310 -7.21 -2.78 -29.01
C LEU A 310 -8.04 -3.02 -30.27
N LYS A 311 -7.49 -2.70 -31.46
CA LYS A 311 -8.19 -2.85 -32.75
C LYS A 311 -8.20 -4.27 -33.29
N SER A 312 -7.32 -5.15 -32.78
CA SER A 312 -7.09 -6.48 -33.39
C SER A 312 -6.91 -7.59 -32.37
N ARG A 313 -5.93 -7.46 -31.47
CA ARG A 313 -5.63 -8.41 -30.41
C ARG A 313 -5.26 -7.61 -29.16
N PRO A 314 -6.24 -7.21 -28.32
CA PRO A 314 -5.98 -6.43 -27.13
C PRO A 314 -4.92 -7.09 -26.24
N MET A 315 -3.93 -6.31 -25.82
CA MET A 315 -2.90 -6.76 -24.88
C MET A 315 -3.33 -6.51 -23.44
N THR A 316 -2.81 -7.33 -22.54
CA THR A 316 -2.92 -7.21 -21.09
C THR A 316 -1.55 -7.41 -20.46
N CYS A 317 -1.45 -7.28 -19.13
CA CYS A 317 -0.19 -7.47 -18.41
C CYS A 317 0.43 -8.86 -18.69
N ILE A 318 -0.42 -9.89 -18.81
CA ILE A 318 0.01 -11.28 -19.05
C ILE A 318 0.36 -11.57 -20.52
N THR A 319 0.24 -10.58 -21.41
CA THR A 319 0.77 -10.71 -22.77
C THR A 319 2.30 -10.79 -22.76
N CYS A 320 2.94 -10.11 -21.80
CA CYS A 320 4.40 -10.05 -21.69
C CYS A 320 4.96 -10.74 -20.43
N HIS A 321 4.14 -10.91 -19.38
CA HIS A 321 4.58 -11.42 -18.09
C HIS A 321 3.85 -12.71 -17.70
N ASP A 322 4.59 -13.69 -17.17
CA ASP A 322 4.00 -14.75 -16.37
C ASP A 322 3.88 -14.26 -14.91
N PRO A 323 2.67 -14.06 -14.36
CA PRO A 323 2.50 -13.57 -12.99
C PRO A 323 3.02 -14.57 -11.94
N HIS A 324 3.29 -15.81 -12.32
CA HIS A 324 3.82 -16.82 -11.41
C HIS A 324 5.34 -16.84 -11.32
N ARG A 325 6.04 -16.06 -12.15
CA ARG A 325 7.51 -16.14 -12.31
C ARG A 325 8.16 -14.80 -12.03
N SER A 326 9.23 -14.81 -11.24
CA SER A 326 10.03 -13.61 -11.02
C SER A 326 10.87 -13.31 -12.25
N LEU A 327 10.90 -12.05 -12.70
CA LEU A 327 11.78 -11.57 -13.78
C LEU A 327 13.28 -11.78 -13.50
N THR A 328 13.64 -12.08 -12.25
CA THR A 328 15.00 -12.42 -11.84
C THR A 328 15.38 -13.86 -12.22
N VAL A 329 14.41 -14.69 -12.61
CA VAL A 329 14.64 -16.07 -13.06
C VAL A 329 15.19 -16.06 -14.49
N ALA A 330 16.20 -16.89 -14.74
CA ALA A 330 16.79 -17.02 -16.07
C ALA A 330 15.73 -17.42 -17.12
N GLY A 331 15.76 -16.75 -18.27
CA GLY A 331 14.83 -16.98 -19.38
C GLY A 331 13.62 -16.04 -19.42
N GLU A 332 13.23 -15.40 -18.31
CA GLU A 332 12.06 -14.51 -18.31
C GLU A 332 12.26 -13.27 -19.19
N SER A 333 13.47 -12.70 -19.21
CA SER A 333 13.80 -11.60 -20.12
C SER A 333 13.63 -11.99 -21.60
N GLN A 334 13.90 -13.25 -21.95
CA GLN A 334 13.69 -13.76 -23.30
C GLN A 334 12.19 -13.91 -23.60
N ALA A 335 11.38 -14.38 -22.65
CA ALA A 335 9.92 -14.45 -22.83
C ALA A 335 9.30 -13.05 -23.09
N VAL A 336 9.75 -12.02 -22.36
CA VAL A 336 9.34 -10.63 -22.61
C VAL A 336 9.74 -10.16 -24.00
N ARG A 337 10.93 -10.54 -24.46
CA ARG A 337 11.42 -10.24 -25.81
C ARG A 337 10.57 -10.91 -26.89
N ASP A 338 10.24 -12.18 -26.70
CA ASP A 338 9.42 -12.95 -27.65
C ASP A 338 8.02 -12.35 -27.78
N ALA A 339 7.43 -11.87 -26.68
CA ALA A 339 6.16 -11.13 -26.71
C ALA A 339 6.22 -9.86 -27.57
N CYS A 340 7.35 -9.15 -27.58
CA CYS A 340 7.55 -8.04 -28.51
C CYS A 340 7.57 -8.54 -29.97
N LEU A 341 8.29 -9.63 -30.24
CA LEU A 341 8.49 -10.19 -31.58
C LEU A 341 7.22 -10.80 -32.18
N ASP A 342 6.27 -11.26 -31.37
CA ASP A 342 4.96 -11.71 -31.84
C ASP A 342 4.24 -10.63 -32.68
N CYS A 343 4.46 -9.36 -32.36
CA CYS A 343 3.91 -8.23 -33.10
C CYS A 343 4.94 -7.45 -33.94
N HIS A 344 6.24 -7.54 -33.61
CA HIS A 344 7.32 -6.77 -34.25
C HIS A 344 8.36 -7.63 -34.99
N GLY A 345 8.09 -8.91 -35.26
CA GLY A 345 8.96 -9.81 -36.00
C GLY A 345 9.14 -9.44 -37.49
N GLU A 346 10.12 -10.07 -38.15
CA GLU A 346 10.67 -9.69 -39.48
C GLU A 346 9.64 -9.56 -40.62
N SER A 347 8.50 -10.26 -40.52
CA SER A 347 7.43 -10.20 -41.52
C SER A 347 6.53 -8.95 -41.42
N ARG A 348 6.65 -8.14 -40.35
CA ARG A 348 5.82 -6.96 -40.10
C ARG A 348 6.61 -5.66 -40.34
N ALA A 349 5.97 -4.69 -41.00
CA ALA A 349 6.60 -3.44 -41.43
C ALA A 349 7.31 -2.65 -40.31
N LEU A 350 6.90 -2.80 -39.04
CA LEU A 350 7.53 -2.15 -37.88
C LEU A 350 8.92 -2.71 -37.52
N ALA A 351 9.24 -3.97 -37.84
CA ALA A 351 10.55 -4.57 -37.58
C ALA A 351 11.68 -3.86 -38.32
N ARG A 352 11.36 -3.28 -39.49
CA ARG A 352 12.28 -2.61 -40.40
C ARG A 352 12.74 -1.22 -39.90
N ALA A 353 12.18 -0.72 -38.80
CA ALA A 353 12.50 0.59 -38.24
C ALA A 353 13.52 0.55 -37.09
N CYS A 354 13.95 -0.63 -36.62
CA CYS A 354 14.96 -0.73 -35.58
C CYS A 354 16.35 -0.41 -36.16
N ALA A 355 16.96 0.69 -35.70
CA ALA A 355 18.25 1.17 -36.19
C ALA A 355 19.45 0.29 -35.76
N MET A 356 19.27 -0.63 -34.80
CA MET A 356 20.33 -1.55 -34.37
C MET A 356 20.36 -2.81 -35.25
N ALA A 357 21.54 -3.25 -35.65
CA ALA A 357 21.73 -4.51 -36.39
C ALA A 357 21.27 -5.72 -35.55
N LYS A 358 20.79 -6.79 -36.19
CA LYS A 358 20.20 -7.96 -35.50
C LYS A 358 21.20 -8.64 -34.57
N GLU A 359 22.46 -8.68 -34.98
CA GLU A 359 23.59 -9.30 -34.29
C GLU A 359 23.98 -8.52 -33.03
N GLU A 360 23.65 -7.22 -32.98
CA GLU A 360 23.90 -6.35 -31.83
C GLU A 360 22.80 -6.43 -30.76
N ARG A 361 21.65 -7.03 -31.10
CA ARG A 361 20.49 -7.20 -30.21
C ARG A 361 20.65 -8.42 -29.31
N THR A 362 21.58 -8.34 -28.35
CA THR A 362 21.90 -9.43 -27.41
C THR A 362 21.97 -8.95 -25.96
N GLY A 363 21.58 -9.81 -25.01
CA GLY A 363 21.75 -9.58 -23.57
C GLY A 363 21.13 -8.28 -23.07
N GLU A 364 21.95 -7.37 -22.54
CA GLU A 364 21.55 -6.06 -22.01
C GLU A 364 21.17 -5.03 -23.09
N ARG A 365 21.44 -5.33 -24.37
CA ARG A 365 21.11 -4.51 -25.55
C ARG A 365 19.88 -5.05 -26.26
N ASP A 366 18.80 -5.25 -25.50
CA ASP A 366 17.53 -5.76 -26.00
C ASP A 366 16.47 -4.66 -26.15
N CYS A 367 15.31 -4.96 -26.75
CA CYS A 367 14.23 -4.01 -27.06
C CYS A 367 13.88 -3.11 -25.86
N VAL A 368 13.81 -3.68 -24.66
CA VAL A 368 13.47 -2.98 -23.42
C VAL A 368 14.52 -1.95 -22.99
N ALA A 369 15.77 -2.01 -23.47
CA ALA A 369 16.80 -1.04 -23.11
C ALA A 369 16.46 0.37 -23.67
N CYS A 370 15.95 0.44 -24.90
CA CYS A 370 15.58 1.70 -25.54
C CYS A 370 14.09 2.02 -25.43
N HIS A 371 13.23 0.99 -25.45
CA HIS A 371 11.78 1.17 -25.46
C HIS A 371 11.14 1.20 -24.06
N MET A 372 11.83 0.68 -23.05
CA MET A 372 11.39 0.65 -21.64
C MET A 372 12.59 0.94 -20.71
N PRO A 373 13.23 2.11 -20.88
CA PRO A 373 14.44 2.43 -20.14
C PRO A 373 14.21 2.35 -18.63
N LYS A 374 15.28 2.07 -17.89
CA LYS A 374 15.26 2.23 -16.44
C LYS A 374 15.11 3.72 -16.13
N THR A 375 14.19 4.04 -15.24
CA THR A 375 13.89 5.41 -14.83
C THR A 375 13.73 5.43 -13.32
N GLN A 376 14.30 6.46 -12.70
CA GLN A 376 14.11 6.72 -11.28
C GLN A 376 12.67 7.13 -11.01
N VAL A 377 12.15 6.74 -9.86
CA VAL A 377 10.79 7.08 -9.44
C VAL A 377 10.79 8.26 -8.48
N PHE A 378 9.75 9.09 -8.50
CA PHE A 378 9.72 10.30 -7.67
C PHE A 378 9.36 10.05 -6.19
N ASP A 379 8.81 8.86 -5.88
CA ASP A 379 8.16 8.52 -4.61
C ASP A 379 8.94 7.49 -3.77
N VAL A 380 9.98 6.86 -4.34
CA VAL A 380 10.88 5.92 -3.63
C VAL A 380 12.32 6.29 -3.96
N ASP A 381 13.16 6.45 -2.94
CA ASP A 381 14.56 6.86 -3.12
C ASP A 381 15.46 5.73 -3.61
N GLY A 382 16.44 6.05 -4.46
CA GLY A 382 17.44 5.08 -4.92
C GLY A 382 16.90 3.91 -5.76
N VAL A 383 15.60 3.86 -6.07
CA VAL A 383 14.96 2.78 -6.83
C VAL A 383 14.71 3.19 -8.28
N GLU A 384 15.05 2.29 -9.19
CA GLU A 384 14.77 2.42 -10.62
C GLU A 384 13.83 1.30 -11.08
N ILE A 385 12.85 1.65 -11.91
CA ILE A 385 11.94 0.70 -12.55
C ILE A 385 12.03 0.83 -14.07
N ARG A 386 11.60 -0.20 -14.80
CA ARG A 386 11.38 -0.05 -16.24
C ARG A 386 10.07 0.68 -16.51
N ASP A 387 10.15 1.74 -17.27
CA ASP A 387 8.99 2.52 -17.69
C ASP A 387 8.08 1.70 -18.62
N HIS A 388 6.83 1.51 -18.22
CA HIS A 388 5.83 0.76 -18.99
C HIS A 388 5.17 1.59 -20.11
N PHE A 389 5.51 2.87 -20.25
CA PHE A 389 5.12 3.67 -21.41
C PHE A 389 6.10 3.40 -22.57
N VAL A 390 5.90 2.25 -23.21
CA VAL A 390 6.74 1.68 -24.26
C VAL A 390 6.90 2.62 -25.46
N ARG A 391 8.05 3.28 -25.55
CA ARG A 391 8.45 4.20 -26.63
C ARG A 391 9.96 4.42 -26.59
N ILE A 392 10.53 4.85 -27.71
CA ILE A 392 11.93 5.30 -27.72
C ILE A 392 11.97 6.65 -26.97
N GLN A 393 12.81 6.73 -25.94
CA GLN A 393 13.02 7.94 -25.16
C GLN A 393 14.48 8.39 -25.25
N SER A 394 14.71 9.67 -25.52
CA SER A 394 16.05 10.24 -25.73
C SER A 394 16.81 10.56 -24.43
N ALA A 395 16.11 10.73 -23.30
CA ALA A 395 16.68 10.84 -21.95
C ALA A 395 15.58 10.68 -20.87
N SER A 396 15.92 10.12 -19.70
CA SER A 396 15.08 10.19 -18.50
C SER A 396 15.04 11.64 -17.99
N PRO A 397 13.91 12.15 -17.48
CA PRO A 397 13.86 13.46 -16.85
C PRO A 397 14.85 13.55 -15.68
N GLU A 398 15.45 14.71 -15.46
CA GLU A 398 16.21 14.94 -14.22
C GLU A 398 15.28 14.85 -13.01
N ARG A 399 15.73 14.16 -11.96
CA ARG A 399 14.91 13.88 -10.79
C ARG A 399 14.83 15.11 -9.89
N GLY A 400 13.60 15.54 -9.60
CA GLY A 400 13.29 16.50 -8.55
C GLY A 400 13.36 15.89 -7.13
N PRO A 401 13.06 16.66 -6.08
CA PRO A 401 12.99 16.12 -4.72
C PRO A 401 11.90 15.04 -4.58
N LEU A 402 12.10 14.12 -3.63
CA LEU A 402 11.11 13.11 -3.25
C LEU A 402 9.76 13.74 -2.94
N ARG A 403 8.68 13.10 -3.39
CA ARG A 403 7.31 13.56 -3.17
C ARG A 403 6.34 12.38 -3.10
N ILE A 404 5.24 12.57 -2.38
CA ILE A 404 4.19 11.53 -2.21
C ILE A 404 3.19 11.53 -3.37
N LYS A 405 2.97 12.70 -3.99
CA LYS A 405 1.96 12.92 -5.04
C LYS A 405 2.62 13.42 -6.31
N HIS A 406 2.13 12.95 -7.46
CA HIS A 406 2.63 13.35 -8.76
C HIS A 406 2.15 14.76 -9.09
N CYS A 407 0.84 15.00 -8.94
CA CYS A 407 0.16 16.23 -9.34
C CYS A 407 0.75 17.46 -8.61
N ARG A 408 1.09 18.50 -9.38
CA ARG A 408 1.67 19.76 -8.88
C ARG A 408 0.76 20.98 -9.10
N ASP A 409 -0.09 20.93 -10.12
CA ASP A 409 -0.92 22.04 -10.59
C ASP A 409 -2.39 21.92 -10.16
N GLY A 410 -2.75 20.83 -9.49
CA GLY A 410 -4.12 20.55 -9.05
C GLY A 410 -5.05 20.04 -10.16
N LEU A 411 -4.55 19.81 -11.37
CA LEU A 411 -5.34 19.30 -12.50
C LEU A 411 -5.30 17.77 -12.49
N LEU A 412 -6.45 17.16 -12.22
CA LEU A 412 -6.61 15.73 -12.07
C LEU A 412 -7.68 15.18 -13.03
N GLU A 413 -7.39 14.06 -13.65
CA GLU A 413 -8.28 13.36 -14.57
C GLU A 413 -8.54 11.92 -14.11
N PRO A 414 -9.79 11.43 -14.22
CA PRO A 414 -10.11 10.07 -13.88
C PRO A 414 -9.56 9.10 -14.92
N VAL A 415 -9.05 7.97 -14.44
CA VAL A 415 -8.67 6.84 -15.28
C VAL A 415 -9.92 6.04 -15.64
N VAL A 416 -10.07 5.72 -16.92
CA VAL A 416 -11.12 4.82 -17.42
C VAL A 416 -10.52 3.76 -18.34
N TRP A 417 -11.13 2.57 -18.36
CA TRP A 417 -10.77 1.56 -19.35
C TRP A 417 -11.13 2.01 -20.76
N PRO A 418 -10.50 1.45 -21.81
CA PRO A 418 -10.88 1.73 -23.19
C PRO A 418 -12.39 1.54 -23.42
N GLY A 419 -13.06 2.60 -23.90
CA GLY A 419 -14.51 2.62 -24.10
C GLY A 419 -15.34 3.02 -22.87
N GLY A 420 -14.71 3.32 -21.73
CA GLY A 420 -15.37 3.84 -20.54
C GLY A 420 -15.77 5.32 -20.63
N ASP A 421 -16.71 5.74 -19.79
CA ASP A 421 -17.25 7.10 -19.76
C ASP A 421 -16.51 7.99 -18.74
N ALA A 422 -15.43 8.63 -19.19
CA ALA A 422 -14.70 9.61 -18.36
C ALA A 422 -15.53 10.87 -18.08
N ALA A 423 -16.47 11.24 -18.95
CA ALA A 423 -17.24 12.46 -18.83
C ALA A 423 -18.18 12.42 -17.62
N ALA A 424 -18.76 11.26 -17.31
CA ALA A 424 -19.57 11.06 -16.11
C ALA A 424 -18.78 11.34 -14.82
N LEU A 425 -17.55 10.83 -14.71
CA LEU A 425 -16.67 11.06 -13.55
C LEU A 425 -16.16 12.51 -13.50
N GLN A 426 -15.86 13.10 -14.66
CA GLN A 426 -15.46 14.50 -14.78
C GLN A 426 -16.62 15.46 -14.48
N ALA A 427 -17.88 15.07 -14.65
CA ALA A 427 -19.02 15.91 -14.30
C ALA A 427 -19.37 15.90 -12.80
N ASP A 428 -18.82 14.95 -12.01
CA ASP A 428 -19.07 14.84 -10.58
C ASP A 428 -18.08 15.69 -9.76
N PHE A 429 -18.47 16.93 -9.43
CA PHE A 429 -17.65 17.84 -8.62
C PHE A 429 -17.33 17.29 -7.23
N GLY A 430 -18.15 16.40 -6.68
CA GLY A 430 -17.86 15.80 -5.39
C GLY A 430 -16.71 14.81 -5.45
N LEU A 431 -16.60 14.02 -6.53
CA LEU A 431 -15.43 13.17 -6.76
C LEU A 431 -14.18 14.00 -7.03
N GLN A 432 -14.28 15.09 -7.79
CA GLN A 432 -13.16 16.01 -8.00
C GLN A 432 -12.68 16.65 -6.68
N LEU A 433 -13.62 17.07 -5.82
CA LEU A 433 -13.30 17.60 -4.49
C LEU A 433 -12.51 16.58 -3.67
N MET A 434 -13.00 15.34 -3.60
CA MET A 434 -12.32 14.26 -2.90
C MET A 434 -10.94 14.00 -3.49
N ALA A 435 -10.81 13.97 -4.82
CA ALA A 435 -9.55 13.75 -5.50
C ALA A 435 -8.53 14.86 -5.17
N ALA A 436 -8.97 16.12 -5.20
CA ALA A 436 -8.13 17.26 -4.82
C ALA A 436 -7.67 17.17 -3.35
N ILE A 437 -8.55 16.80 -2.42
CA ILE A 437 -8.17 16.64 -1.00
C ILE A 437 -7.14 15.50 -0.84
N ILE A 438 -7.40 14.33 -1.43
CA ILE A 438 -6.50 13.16 -1.33
C ILE A 438 -5.13 13.45 -2.00
N ALA A 439 -5.14 14.16 -3.11
CA ALA A 439 -3.93 14.60 -3.82
C ALA A 439 -3.24 15.80 -3.18
N ARG A 440 -3.73 16.29 -2.02
CA ARG A 440 -3.19 17.43 -1.26
C ARG A 440 -3.19 18.76 -2.04
N GLN A 441 -4.20 18.96 -2.88
CA GLN A 441 -4.42 20.14 -3.70
C GLN A 441 -5.42 21.06 -3.00
N SER A 442 -5.00 21.68 -1.90
CA SER A 442 -5.89 22.42 -1.00
C SER A 442 -6.64 23.56 -1.68
N GLN A 443 -6.03 24.25 -2.65
CA GLN A 443 -6.72 25.34 -3.36
C GLN A 443 -7.82 24.79 -4.28
N SER A 444 -7.51 23.79 -5.11
CA SER A 444 -8.50 23.14 -5.96
C SER A 444 -9.68 22.59 -5.16
N ALA A 445 -9.42 22.01 -3.99
CA ALA A 445 -10.48 21.54 -3.10
C ALA A 445 -11.38 22.69 -2.62
N LYS A 446 -10.80 23.83 -2.22
CA LYS A 446 -11.56 25.02 -1.79
C LYS A 446 -12.42 25.57 -2.93
N ASP A 447 -11.89 25.59 -4.15
CA ASP A 447 -12.62 26.07 -5.32
C ASP A 447 -13.83 25.18 -5.64
N LEU A 448 -13.77 23.89 -5.28
CA LEU A 448 -14.82 22.89 -5.55
C LEU A 448 -15.87 22.75 -4.44
N VAL A 449 -15.63 23.25 -3.22
CA VAL A 449 -16.44 22.91 -2.02
C VAL A 449 -17.91 23.35 -2.08
N ASP A 450 -18.19 24.41 -2.86
CA ASP A 450 -19.52 25.00 -3.04
C ASP A 450 -20.27 24.45 -4.25
N PHE A 451 -19.61 23.67 -5.10
CA PHE A 451 -20.28 23.00 -6.21
C PHE A 451 -21.11 21.82 -5.68
N PRO A 452 -22.33 21.60 -6.22
CA PRO A 452 -23.14 20.48 -5.81
C PRO A 452 -22.46 19.15 -6.18
N PRO A 453 -22.49 18.13 -5.30
CA PRO A 453 -21.99 16.81 -5.65
C PRO A 453 -22.78 16.21 -6.81
N GLY A 454 -22.11 15.41 -7.64
CA GLY A 454 -22.78 14.59 -8.64
C GLY A 454 -23.52 13.40 -8.03
N SER A 455 -24.12 12.59 -8.92
CA SER A 455 -24.97 11.46 -8.50
C SER A 455 -24.22 10.40 -7.70
N ILE A 456 -22.93 10.19 -8.00
CA ILE A 456 -22.09 9.18 -7.34
C ILE A 456 -21.69 9.71 -5.96
N SER A 457 -21.01 10.85 -5.92
CA SER A 457 -20.45 11.39 -4.67
C SER A 457 -21.50 11.76 -3.63
N LYS A 458 -22.70 12.16 -4.05
CA LYS A 458 -23.82 12.46 -3.12
C LYS A 458 -24.19 11.27 -2.23
N GLY A 459 -23.97 10.04 -2.71
CA GLY A 459 -24.21 8.80 -1.96
C GLY A 459 -23.02 8.30 -1.14
N LEU A 460 -21.86 8.95 -1.20
CA LEU A 460 -20.64 8.50 -0.52
C LEU A 460 -20.48 9.15 0.86
N PRO A 461 -20.43 8.37 1.96
CA PRO A 461 -20.12 8.90 3.29
C PRO A 461 -18.79 9.67 3.34
N SER A 462 -17.78 9.16 2.61
CA SER A 462 -16.44 9.74 2.53
C SER A 462 -16.43 11.13 1.88
N TYR A 463 -17.28 11.38 0.88
CA TYR A 463 -17.45 12.73 0.32
C TYR A 463 -17.90 13.72 1.38
N HIS A 464 -18.97 13.39 2.10
CA HIS A 464 -19.56 14.26 3.11
C HIS A 464 -18.61 14.45 4.32
N HIS A 465 -17.85 13.42 4.69
CA HIS A 465 -16.80 13.54 5.70
C HIS A 465 -15.71 14.53 5.28
N LEU A 466 -15.14 14.36 4.09
CA LEU A 466 -14.06 15.21 3.58
C LEU A 466 -14.54 16.66 3.35
N ARG A 467 -15.76 16.84 2.84
CA ARG A 467 -16.39 18.16 2.71
C ARG A 467 -16.60 18.82 4.07
N GLY A 468 -17.07 18.07 5.07
CA GLY A 468 -17.24 18.56 6.44
C GLY A 468 -15.95 19.10 7.03
N ARG A 469 -14.86 18.33 6.91
CA ARG A 469 -13.51 18.75 7.32
C ARG A 469 -13.05 20.03 6.63
N LEU A 470 -13.19 20.10 5.31
CA LEU A 470 -12.78 21.30 4.56
C LEU A 470 -13.60 22.53 4.96
N LEU A 471 -14.91 22.37 5.18
CA LEU A 471 -15.77 23.48 5.62
C LEU A 471 -15.43 23.96 7.03
N GLU A 472 -15.05 23.05 7.92
CA GLU A 472 -14.54 23.38 9.26
C GLU A 472 -13.24 24.19 9.18
N GLU A 473 -12.29 23.78 8.34
CA GLU A 473 -11.05 24.53 8.07
C GLU A 473 -11.32 25.93 7.51
N LEU A 474 -12.42 26.11 6.77
CA LEU A 474 -12.89 27.39 6.25
C LEU A 474 -13.75 28.19 7.24
N GLY A 475 -13.99 27.68 8.44
CA GLY A 475 -14.81 28.32 9.48
C GLY A 475 -16.31 28.27 9.23
N ARG A 476 -16.78 27.48 8.26
CA ARG A 476 -18.21 27.34 7.88
C ARG A 476 -18.90 26.24 8.68
N MET A 477 -19.00 26.46 9.99
CA MET A 477 -19.36 25.43 10.96
C MET A 477 -20.74 24.78 10.74
N ASP A 478 -21.77 25.55 10.35
CA ASP A 478 -23.11 24.98 10.12
C ASP A 478 -23.12 24.00 8.93
N HIS A 479 -22.48 24.37 7.82
CA HIS A 479 -22.36 23.49 6.66
C HIS A 479 -21.44 22.28 6.93
N ALA A 480 -20.40 22.47 7.75
CA ALA A 480 -19.53 21.38 8.18
C ALA A 480 -20.32 20.34 8.97
N ARG A 481 -21.15 20.81 9.92
CA ARG A 481 -22.06 19.98 10.70
C ARG A 481 -23.01 19.17 9.83
N GLU A 482 -23.72 19.83 8.91
CA GLU A 482 -24.65 19.16 8.00
C GLU A 482 -23.95 18.06 7.20
N SER A 483 -22.70 18.33 6.76
CA SER A 483 -21.90 17.36 6.02
C SER A 483 -21.52 16.16 6.90
N TYR A 484 -21.05 16.38 8.14
CA TYR A 484 -20.76 15.28 9.06
C TYR A 484 -22.01 14.47 9.43
N GLU A 485 -23.14 15.12 9.71
CA GLU A 485 -24.42 14.44 9.97
C GLU A 485 -24.86 13.60 8.76
N ARG A 486 -24.67 14.11 7.54
CA ARG A 486 -24.98 13.37 6.32
C ARG A 486 -24.05 12.17 6.11
N ALA A 487 -22.76 12.30 6.42
CA ALA A 487 -21.82 11.19 6.37
C ALA A 487 -22.25 10.07 7.35
N ILE A 488 -22.60 10.41 8.59
CA ILE A 488 -23.06 9.44 9.60
C ILE A 488 -24.41 8.81 9.21
N ALA A 489 -25.29 9.56 8.55
CA ALA A 489 -26.57 9.02 8.05
C ALA A 489 -26.38 8.00 6.91
N LEU A 490 -25.33 8.15 6.10
CA LEU A 490 -24.99 7.20 5.03
C LEU A 490 -24.17 6.01 5.55
N ASP A 491 -23.35 6.25 6.57
CA ASP A 491 -22.58 5.22 7.25
C ASP A 491 -22.66 5.39 8.78
N SER A 492 -23.48 4.53 9.37
CA SER A 492 -23.66 4.48 10.81
C SER A 492 -22.42 3.95 11.56
N ASP A 493 -21.36 3.53 10.89
CA ASP A 493 -20.09 3.12 11.49
C ASP A 493 -18.90 3.98 11.04
N ALA A 494 -19.05 5.31 11.14
CA ALA A 494 -18.01 6.27 10.80
C ALA A 494 -17.31 6.85 12.06
N PRO A 495 -16.34 6.15 12.67
CA PRO A 495 -15.72 6.58 13.93
C PRO A 495 -14.96 7.90 13.79
N GLU A 496 -14.19 8.10 12.72
CA GLU A 496 -13.45 9.35 12.49
C GLU A 496 -14.40 10.54 12.31
N THR A 497 -15.48 10.37 11.54
CA THR A 497 -16.52 11.41 11.36
C THR A 497 -17.18 11.79 12.68
N ARG A 498 -17.47 10.82 13.55
CA ARG A 498 -18.04 11.07 14.89
C ARG A 498 -17.08 11.87 15.76
N VAL A 499 -15.79 11.53 15.73
CA VAL A 499 -14.77 12.26 16.48
C VAL A 499 -14.72 13.72 16.03
N ASN A 500 -14.71 13.98 14.72
CA ASN A 500 -14.66 15.36 14.20
C ASN A 500 -15.95 16.13 14.50
N LEU A 501 -17.12 15.50 14.33
CA LEU A 501 -18.41 16.10 14.69
C LEU A 501 -18.45 16.49 16.18
N ALA A 502 -17.99 15.61 17.08
CA ALA A 502 -17.97 15.88 18.51
C ALA A 502 -17.08 17.07 18.88
N LEU A 503 -15.88 17.17 18.30
CA LEU A 503 -14.99 18.31 18.49
C LEU A 503 -15.62 19.62 18.00
N MET A 504 -16.18 19.60 16.80
CA MET A 504 -16.86 20.75 16.20
C MET A 504 -18.06 21.20 17.04
N LEU A 505 -18.86 20.27 17.58
CA LEU A 505 -19.94 20.59 18.53
C LEU A 505 -19.41 21.26 19.80
N GLY A 506 -18.27 20.81 20.31
CA GLY A 506 -17.57 21.46 21.41
C GLY A 506 -17.20 22.92 21.11
N ALA A 507 -16.65 23.18 19.92
CA ALA A 507 -16.32 24.53 19.48
C ALA A 507 -17.55 25.44 19.33
N LEU A 508 -18.72 24.86 19.04
CA LEU A 508 -20.01 25.55 19.02
C LEU A 508 -20.68 25.67 20.40
N GLY A 509 -20.01 25.28 21.48
CA GLY A 509 -20.53 25.32 22.86
C GLY A 509 -21.51 24.19 23.20
N ARG A 510 -21.76 23.26 22.28
CA ARG A 510 -22.67 22.10 22.46
C ARG A 510 -21.93 20.91 23.06
N VAL A 511 -21.24 21.16 24.18
CA VAL A 511 -20.27 20.23 24.78
C VAL A 511 -20.92 18.90 25.19
N ALA A 512 -22.11 18.94 25.82
CA ALA A 512 -22.81 17.73 26.26
C ALA A 512 -23.15 16.79 25.09
N GLU A 513 -23.52 17.33 23.93
CA GLU A 513 -23.82 16.54 22.74
C GLU A 513 -22.55 15.92 22.15
N GLY A 514 -21.45 16.68 22.10
CA GLY A 514 -20.16 16.17 21.66
C GLY A 514 -19.66 15.01 22.54
N ILE A 515 -19.79 15.15 23.88
CA ILE A 515 -19.46 14.08 24.82
C ILE A 515 -20.34 12.84 24.57
N GLY A 516 -21.66 13.01 24.40
CA GLY A 516 -22.57 11.89 24.14
C GLY A 516 -22.23 11.12 22.86
N ILE A 517 -21.78 11.80 21.79
CA ILE A 517 -21.29 11.14 20.57
C ILE A 517 -20.04 10.30 20.85
N LEU A 518 -19.09 10.84 21.63
CA LEU A 518 -17.85 10.14 21.97
C LEU A 518 -18.09 8.98 22.95
N ASP A 519 -19.06 9.10 23.86
CA ASP A 519 -19.47 8.02 24.75
C ASP A 519 -19.98 6.81 23.95
N ALA A 520 -20.94 7.02 23.05
CA ALA A 520 -21.46 5.96 22.17
C ALA A 520 -20.36 5.35 21.28
N LEU A 521 -19.41 6.17 20.83
CA LEU A 521 -18.26 5.68 20.06
C LEU A 521 -17.36 4.77 20.90
N LEU A 522 -17.07 5.15 22.14
CA LEU A 522 -16.19 4.42 23.05
C LEU A 522 -16.82 3.14 23.60
N GLU A 523 -18.15 3.05 23.65
CA GLU A 523 -18.87 1.80 23.92
C GLU A 523 -18.58 0.75 22.84
N ARG A 524 -18.58 1.17 21.57
CA ARG A 524 -18.29 0.28 20.43
C ARG A 524 -16.80 0.05 20.23
N TYR A 525 -15.98 1.09 20.44
CA TYR A 525 -14.53 1.06 20.24
C TYR A 525 -13.79 1.53 21.49
N PRO A 526 -13.66 0.68 22.53
CA PRO A 526 -12.93 1.02 23.76
C PRO A 526 -11.46 1.36 23.53
N GLY A 527 -10.89 0.93 22.40
CA GLY A 527 -9.52 1.22 21.97
C GLY A 527 -9.34 2.57 21.26
N ALA A 528 -10.40 3.36 21.08
CA ALA A 528 -10.40 4.65 20.39
C ALA A 528 -9.68 5.74 21.20
N GLU A 529 -8.35 5.65 21.28
CA GLU A 529 -7.51 6.61 22.01
C GLU A 529 -7.77 8.07 21.58
N GLY A 530 -7.95 8.33 20.29
CA GLY A 530 -8.27 9.67 19.79
C GLY A 530 -9.60 10.20 20.31
N ALA A 531 -10.61 9.33 20.46
CA ALA A 531 -11.90 9.70 21.05
C ALA A 531 -11.76 10.02 22.54
N LEU A 532 -10.97 9.26 23.30
CA LEU A 532 -10.67 9.56 24.71
C LEU A 532 -10.01 10.93 24.85
N ARG A 533 -8.99 11.24 24.05
CA ARG A 533 -8.35 12.56 24.10
C ARG A 533 -9.31 13.69 23.81
N ASN A 534 -10.13 13.52 22.77
CA ASN A 534 -11.05 14.56 22.35
C ASN A 534 -12.18 14.75 23.38
N ARG A 535 -12.65 13.67 24.02
CA ARG A 535 -13.61 13.75 25.13
C ARG A 535 -12.99 14.41 26.35
N ALA A 536 -11.71 14.16 26.64
CA ALA A 536 -10.99 14.85 27.71
C ALA A 536 -10.98 16.36 27.50
N ILE A 537 -10.67 16.83 26.28
CA ILE A 537 -10.69 18.27 25.93
C ILE A 537 -12.08 18.87 26.18
N LEU A 538 -13.13 18.19 25.71
CA LEU A 538 -14.51 18.64 25.92
C LEU A 538 -14.87 18.72 27.41
N ARG A 539 -14.50 17.70 28.20
CA ARG A 539 -14.74 17.65 29.64
C ARG A 539 -14.03 18.78 30.38
N LEU A 540 -12.75 19.02 30.07
CA LEU A 540 -11.98 20.13 30.64
C LEU A 540 -12.67 21.48 30.37
N ASN A 541 -13.10 21.71 29.13
CA ASN A 541 -13.79 22.94 28.73
C ASN A 541 -15.15 23.14 29.43
N SER A 542 -15.81 22.05 29.83
CA SER A 542 -17.04 22.08 30.63
C SER A 542 -16.83 22.14 32.16
N GLY A 543 -15.57 22.16 32.63
CA GLY A 543 -15.22 22.17 34.05
C GLY A 543 -15.16 20.79 34.72
N ASP A 544 -15.33 19.70 33.97
CA ASP A 544 -15.13 18.33 34.44
C ASP A 544 -13.63 17.94 34.38
N GLY A 545 -12.85 18.51 35.30
CA GLY A 545 -11.42 18.21 35.40
C GLY A 545 -11.12 16.75 35.74
N ALA A 546 -11.96 16.12 36.58
CA ALA A 546 -11.78 14.73 36.97
C ALA A 546 -11.96 13.79 35.78
N GLY A 547 -13.00 14.02 34.96
CA GLY A 547 -13.23 13.27 33.73
C GLY A 547 -12.17 13.53 32.66
N PHE A 548 -11.63 14.76 32.56
CA PHE A 548 -10.45 15.05 31.74
C PHE A 548 -9.25 14.18 32.12
N ALA A 549 -8.90 14.13 33.41
CA ALA A 549 -7.76 13.35 33.87
C ALA A 549 -7.99 11.84 33.65
N ALA A 550 -9.20 11.36 33.92
CA ALA A 550 -9.57 9.95 33.69
C ALA A 550 -9.41 9.54 32.23
N ASP A 551 -9.91 10.36 31.29
CA ASP A 551 -9.81 10.08 29.86
C ASP A 551 -8.37 10.16 29.35
N LEU A 552 -7.60 11.16 29.77
CA LEU A 552 -6.19 11.25 29.39
C LEU A 552 -5.36 10.10 29.96
N MET A 553 -5.62 9.66 31.19
CA MET A 553 -4.97 8.46 31.73
C MET A 553 -5.36 7.20 30.96
N ALA A 554 -6.62 7.06 30.55
CA ALA A 554 -7.06 5.94 29.72
C ALA A 554 -6.39 5.98 28.33
N ALA A 555 -6.32 7.16 27.70
CA ALA A 555 -5.60 7.36 26.44
C ALA A 555 -4.10 7.01 26.58
N GLN A 556 -3.46 7.46 27.66
CA GLN A 556 -2.06 7.16 27.97
C GLN A 556 -1.79 5.66 28.15
N ARG A 557 -2.73 4.90 28.72
CA ARG A 557 -2.61 3.42 28.84
C ARG A 557 -2.69 2.72 27.49
N LEU A 558 -3.46 3.26 26.54
CA LEU A 558 -3.59 2.70 25.19
C LEU A 558 -2.37 3.04 24.33
N LEU A 559 -1.99 4.33 24.33
CA LEU A 559 -0.88 4.86 23.56
C LEU A 559 -0.10 5.91 24.36
N PRO A 560 0.98 5.51 25.05
CA PRO A 560 1.79 6.42 25.83
C PRO A 560 2.39 7.54 24.95
N ARG A 561 2.15 8.80 25.32
CA ARG A 561 2.69 9.98 24.62
C ARG A 561 3.18 11.02 25.61
N ALA A 562 4.34 11.61 25.36
CA ALA A 562 4.85 12.66 26.23
C ALA A 562 3.92 13.87 26.28
N SER A 563 3.24 14.19 25.18
CA SER A 563 2.25 15.28 25.14
C SER A 563 1.07 15.05 26.09
N LEU A 564 0.61 13.80 26.26
CA LEU A 564 -0.46 13.47 27.21
C LEU A 564 0.03 13.52 28.66
N ALA A 565 1.23 12.97 28.91
CA ALA A 565 1.87 13.05 30.22
C ALA A 565 2.09 14.52 30.64
N ARG A 566 2.58 15.39 29.75
CA ARG A 566 2.72 16.84 30.02
C ARG A 566 1.38 17.53 30.29
N ALA A 567 0.31 17.14 29.57
CA ALA A 567 -1.02 17.68 29.81
C ALA A 567 -1.56 17.29 31.20
N LEU A 568 -1.36 16.04 31.61
CA LEU A 568 -1.69 15.56 32.96
C LEU A 568 -0.86 16.29 34.03
N ALA A 569 0.45 16.44 33.82
CA ALA A 569 1.32 17.18 34.73
C ALA A 569 0.85 18.63 34.94
N SER A 570 0.55 19.34 33.84
CA SER A 570 0.04 20.71 33.88
C SER A 570 -1.28 20.80 34.66
N TYR A 571 -2.18 19.85 34.44
CA TYR A 571 -3.45 19.77 35.15
C TYR A 571 -3.27 19.59 36.66
N TYR A 572 -2.48 18.60 37.10
CA TYR A 572 -2.24 18.36 38.52
C TYR A 572 -1.47 19.51 39.19
N ARG A 573 -0.58 20.19 38.46
CA ARG A 573 0.10 21.39 38.95
C ARG A 573 -0.88 22.52 39.25
N GLN A 574 -1.89 22.72 38.39
CA GLN A 574 -2.94 23.72 38.62
C GLN A 574 -3.82 23.40 39.83
N LEU A 575 -3.98 22.11 40.17
CA LEU A 575 -4.68 21.68 41.39
C LEU A 575 -3.84 21.81 42.66
N GLY A 576 -2.53 22.08 42.54
CA GLY A 576 -1.59 22.07 43.68
C GLY A 576 -1.08 20.68 44.06
N GLU A 577 -1.42 19.65 43.29
CA GLU A 577 -1.01 18.26 43.48
C GLU A 577 0.39 18.03 42.89
N LEU A 578 1.40 18.63 43.54
CA LEU A 578 2.78 18.69 43.00
C LEU A 578 3.43 17.30 42.85
N GLY A 579 3.04 16.32 43.69
CA GLY A 579 3.54 14.95 43.60
C GLY A 579 3.12 14.25 42.31
N GLU A 580 1.83 14.31 41.98
CA GLU A 580 1.28 13.79 40.71
C GLU A 580 1.85 14.53 39.51
N ALA A 581 1.94 15.86 39.61
CA ALA A 581 2.53 16.67 38.54
C ALA A 581 3.97 16.24 38.21
N SER A 582 4.80 16.02 39.23
CA SER A 582 6.19 15.55 39.07
C SER A 582 6.23 14.15 38.44
N ALA A 583 5.38 13.23 38.88
CA ALA A 583 5.34 11.87 38.33
C ALA A 583 5.00 11.86 36.83
N TRP A 584 4.08 12.72 36.39
CA TRP A 584 3.73 12.86 34.98
C TRP A 584 4.80 13.59 34.16
N GLU A 585 5.56 14.51 34.75
CA GLU A 585 6.74 15.10 34.11
C GLU A 585 7.85 14.08 33.88
N ASP A 586 8.08 13.21 34.86
CA ASP A 586 9.04 12.11 34.74
C ASP A 586 8.61 11.10 33.66
N GLU A 587 7.30 10.77 33.57
CA GLU A 587 6.76 9.96 32.47
C GLU A 587 6.95 10.65 31.11
N ALA A 588 6.69 11.95 31.01
CA ALA A 588 6.87 12.70 29.78
C ALA A 588 8.33 12.65 29.31
N GLY A 589 9.28 12.93 30.20
CA GLY A 589 10.72 12.87 29.91
C GLY A 589 11.21 11.48 29.52
N ARG A 590 10.58 10.41 30.05
CA ARG A 590 10.86 9.03 29.61
C ARG A 590 10.38 8.73 28.18
N LEU A 591 9.29 9.36 27.73
CA LEU A 591 8.68 9.11 26.42
C LEU A 591 9.29 9.98 25.31
N GLU A 592 9.44 11.28 25.55
CA GLU A 592 10.07 12.23 24.64
C GLU A 592 10.86 13.27 25.45
N PRO A 593 12.16 13.39 25.22
CA PRO A 593 13.00 14.40 25.87
C PRO A 593 12.93 15.78 25.22
#